data_AF-A0A1C3JAV5-F1
#
_entry.id   AF-A0A1C3JAV5-F1
#
_cell.length_a   1.000
_cell.length_b   1.000
_cell.length_c   1.000
_cell.angle_alpha   90.00
_cell.angle_beta   90.00
_cell.angle_gamma   90.00
#
_symmetry.space_group_name_H-M   'P 1'
#
loop_
_entity.id
_entity.type
_entity.pdbx_description
1 polymer ?
#
loop_
_entity_poly.entity_id
_entity_poly.type
_entity_poly.pdbx_seq_one_letter_code
_entity_poly.pdbx_strand_id
1 'polypeptide(L)'
;MKTQWTWLAALVASTSIASTSAIADTDVYLTNNTNQVMTIQANHTGTDLLQLGDEWQQHVEQIGPWETKKLISFNRWTGVKSGKTYEFDTVVSNAVGESVTLNQTMKGHWYNSTLQHGLSAADVNLTLHDDRNIHRSTTDAFGVNARAGSHFVN
;
A
#
# COMPACT_ATOMS: atom_id res chain seq x y z
N MET A 1 -18.28 53.34 45.72
CA MET A 1 -17.27 53.06 44.67
C MET A 1 -17.08 51.55 44.63
N LYS A 2 -17.31 50.91 43.47
CA LYS A 2 -17.23 49.44 43.31
C LYS A 2 -15.88 49.11 42.67
N THR A 3 -15.02 48.38 43.37
CA THR A 3 -13.76 47.85 42.83
C THR A 3 -14.03 46.57 42.06
N GLN A 4 -13.79 46.59 40.75
CA GLN A 4 -13.85 45.42 39.88
C GLN A 4 -12.58 44.57 40.04
N TRP A 5 -12.75 43.27 40.26
CA TRP A 5 -11.68 42.29 40.19
C TRP A 5 -11.67 41.69 38.77
N THR A 6 -10.61 41.98 38.01
CA THR A 6 -10.37 41.36 36.70
C THR A 6 -9.87 39.93 36.88
N TRP A 7 -10.58 38.97 36.31
CA TRP A 7 -10.19 37.57 36.23
C TRP A 7 -9.05 37.42 35.20
N LEU A 8 -7.91 36.83 35.60
CA LEU A 8 -6.91 36.33 34.65
C LEU A 8 -7.35 34.95 34.16
N ALA A 9 -7.80 34.86 32.91
CA ALA A 9 -7.94 33.59 32.22
C ALA A 9 -6.56 33.17 31.68
N ALA A 10 -6.01 32.08 32.21
CA ALA A 10 -4.80 31.46 31.66
C ALA A 10 -5.16 30.72 30.36
N LEU A 11 -4.62 31.19 29.25
CA LEU A 11 -4.71 30.53 27.95
C LEU A 11 -3.70 29.36 27.91
N VAL A 12 -4.17 28.13 28.06
CA VAL A 12 -3.36 26.94 27.80
C VAL A 12 -3.23 26.80 26.28
N ALA A 13 -2.07 27.15 25.73
CA ALA A 13 -1.73 26.86 24.35
C ALA A 13 -1.48 25.35 24.21
N SER A 14 -2.45 24.63 23.65
CA SER A 14 -2.28 23.23 23.26
C SER A 14 -1.28 23.15 22.11
N THR A 15 -0.08 22.67 22.41
CA THR A 15 0.94 22.35 21.41
C THR A 15 0.44 21.16 20.57
N SER A 16 -0.09 21.42 19.37
CA SER A 16 -0.35 20.35 18.41
C SER A 16 0.99 19.79 17.94
N ILE A 17 1.32 18.58 18.37
CA ILE A 17 2.44 17.80 17.84
C ILE A 17 2.09 17.54 16.38
N ALA A 18 2.77 18.22 15.46
CA ALA A 18 2.66 17.93 14.05
C ALA A 18 3.19 16.50 13.83
N SER A 19 2.30 15.57 13.49
CA SER A 19 2.66 14.22 13.06
C SER A 19 3.56 14.35 11.83
N THR A 20 4.85 14.05 11.98
CA THR A 20 5.74 13.91 10.82
C THR A 20 5.21 12.74 10.00
N SER A 21 4.82 13.00 8.76
CA SER A 21 4.43 11.96 7.81
C SER A 21 5.49 10.87 7.85
N ALA A 22 5.12 9.70 8.34
CA ALA A 22 6.03 8.58 8.38
C ALA A 22 6.22 8.12 6.94
N ILE A 23 7.37 8.46 6.35
CA ILE A 23 7.73 8.07 4.99
C ILE A 23 7.44 6.58 4.86
N ALA A 24 6.59 6.23 3.90
CA ALA A 24 6.30 4.84 3.60
C ALA A 24 7.58 4.18 3.10
N ASP A 25 7.98 3.09 3.76
CA ASP A 25 9.25 2.39 3.51
C ASP A 25 9.13 1.38 2.36
N THR A 26 7.97 1.24 1.75
CA THR A 26 7.74 0.29 0.68
C THR A 26 6.78 0.85 -0.34
N ASP A 27 7.20 0.77 -1.60
CA ASP A 27 6.42 1.13 -2.76
C ASP A 27 6.11 -0.08 -3.64
N VAL A 28 4.91 -0.11 -4.21
CA VAL A 28 4.52 -1.05 -5.26
C VAL A 28 4.38 -0.32 -6.58
N TYR A 29 5.11 -0.75 -7.60
CA TYR A 29 5.04 -0.18 -8.94
C TYR A 29 4.45 -1.16 -9.93
N LEU A 30 3.75 -0.62 -10.93
CA LEU A 30 3.24 -1.36 -12.07
C LEU A 30 3.63 -0.65 -13.36
N THR A 31 4.18 -1.42 -14.30
CA THR A 31 4.32 -1.03 -15.70
C THR A 31 3.24 -1.71 -16.52
N ASN A 32 2.32 -0.94 -17.09
CA ASN A 32 1.29 -1.45 -17.97
C ASN A 32 1.86 -1.65 -19.38
N ASN A 33 2.25 -2.88 -19.71
CA ASN A 33 2.77 -3.22 -21.05
C ASN A 33 1.65 -3.60 -22.05
N THR A 34 0.45 -3.05 -21.88
CA THR A 34 -0.68 -3.27 -22.79
C THR A 34 -1.12 -1.95 -23.43
N ASN A 35 -1.99 -2.06 -24.44
CA ASN A 35 -2.68 -0.92 -25.05
C ASN A 35 -4.00 -0.55 -24.33
N GLN A 36 -4.28 -1.14 -23.17
CA GLN A 36 -5.53 -0.93 -22.42
C GLN A 36 -5.29 0.02 -21.24
N VAL A 37 -6.34 0.72 -20.80
CA VAL A 37 -6.33 1.42 -19.51
C VAL A 37 -6.69 0.40 -18.43
N MET A 38 -5.90 0.34 -17.36
CA MET A 38 -6.17 -0.52 -16.20
C MET A 38 -6.68 0.31 -15.02
N THR A 39 -7.67 -0.25 -14.33
CA THR A 39 -8.18 0.26 -13.05
C THR A 39 -7.41 -0.38 -11.91
N ILE A 40 -7.11 0.40 -10.88
CA ILE A 40 -6.33 0.01 -9.71
C ILE A 40 -7.21 0.16 -8.47
N GLN A 41 -7.33 -0.91 -7.70
CA GLN A 41 -8.05 -0.92 -6.42
C GLN A 41 -7.20 -1.65 -5.38
N ALA A 42 -6.75 -0.93 -4.36
CA ALA A 42 -6.05 -1.50 -3.22
C ALA A 42 -7.00 -1.76 -2.06
N ASN A 43 -6.92 -2.95 -1.49
CA ASN A 43 -7.56 -3.31 -0.23
C ASN A 43 -6.48 -3.60 0.82
N HIS A 44 -6.75 -3.22 2.06
CA HIS A 44 -5.84 -3.44 3.18
C HIS A 44 -6.55 -4.20 4.31
N THR A 45 -6.02 -5.37 4.67
CA THR A 45 -6.54 -6.26 5.72
C THR A 45 -5.43 -6.73 6.64
N GLY A 46 -5.76 -7.58 7.60
CA GLY A 46 -4.80 -8.20 8.50
C GLY A 46 -5.33 -8.36 9.92
N THR A 47 -4.42 -8.69 10.84
CA THR A 47 -4.73 -8.77 12.28
C THR A 47 -4.59 -7.43 13.00
N ASP A 48 -4.13 -6.41 12.27
CA ASP A 48 -4.18 -4.99 12.58
C ASP A 48 -4.22 -4.21 11.25
N LEU A 49 -4.51 -2.91 11.30
CA LEU A 49 -4.61 -2.07 10.10
C LEU A 49 -3.69 -0.86 10.22
N LEU A 50 -3.07 -0.51 9.10
CA LEU A 50 -2.41 0.78 8.92
C LEU A 50 -3.45 1.85 8.56
N GLN A 51 -3.22 3.06 9.06
CA GLN A 51 -4.05 4.22 8.77
C GLN A 51 -3.84 4.72 7.34
N LEU A 52 -4.91 4.76 6.54
CA LEU A 52 -4.89 5.35 5.20
C LEU A 52 -4.56 6.84 5.28
N GLY A 53 -3.69 7.30 4.37
CA GLY A 53 -3.20 8.68 4.31
C GLY A 53 -1.92 8.90 5.11
N ASP A 54 -1.81 8.31 6.30
CA ASP A 54 -0.69 8.54 7.23
C ASP A 54 0.34 7.41 7.23
N GLU A 55 -0.10 6.16 7.24
CA GLU A 55 0.75 4.97 7.34
C GLU A 55 0.75 4.13 6.06
N TRP A 56 -0.26 4.30 5.20
CA TRP A 56 -0.24 3.78 3.83
C TRP A 56 -1.10 4.64 2.90
N GLN A 57 -0.88 4.54 1.60
CA GLN A 57 -1.55 5.34 0.58
C GLN A 57 -1.75 4.54 -0.71
N GLN A 58 -2.87 4.78 -1.39
CA GLN A 58 -3.03 4.48 -2.81
C GLN A 58 -2.78 5.78 -3.61
N HIS A 59 -1.88 5.71 -4.59
CA HIS A 59 -1.45 6.88 -5.36
C HIS A 59 -2.29 7.11 -6.61
N VAL A 60 -2.80 6.03 -7.22
CA VAL A 60 -3.51 6.09 -8.50
C VAL A 60 -4.66 5.11 -8.52
N GLU A 61 -5.73 5.49 -9.23
CA GLU A 61 -6.89 4.64 -9.51
C GLU A 61 -6.84 4.09 -10.95
N GLN A 62 -5.99 4.66 -11.81
CA GLN A 62 -5.85 4.27 -13.21
C GLN A 62 -4.41 4.39 -13.71
N ILE A 63 -4.05 3.44 -14.57
CA ILE A 63 -2.80 3.45 -15.35
C ILE A 63 -3.13 3.28 -16.83
N GLY A 64 -2.66 4.22 -17.64
CA GLY A 64 -2.83 4.20 -19.09
C GLY A 64 -1.88 3.21 -19.76
N PRO A 65 -2.05 3.03 -21.09
CA PRO A 65 -1.15 2.23 -21.90
C PRO A 65 0.31 2.65 -21.76
N TRP A 66 1.21 1.68 -21.58
CA TRP A 66 2.67 1.87 -21.57
C TRP A 66 3.21 2.78 -20.44
N GLU A 67 2.37 3.10 -19.46
CA GLU A 67 2.78 3.88 -18.29
C GLU A 67 3.43 2.99 -17.23
N THR A 68 4.32 3.60 -16.43
CA THR A 68 4.77 3.04 -15.15
C THR A 68 4.32 3.96 -14.03
N LYS A 69 3.59 3.43 -13.06
CA LYS A 69 3.13 4.22 -11.90
C LYS A 69 3.37 3.47 -10.60
N LYS A 70 3.59 4.26 -9.55
CA LYS A 70 3.47 3.81 -8.17
C LYS A 70 1.99 3.60 -7.87
N LEU A 71 1.62 2.42 -7.40
CA LEU A 71 0.24 2.05 -7.07
C LEU A 71 -0.08 2.36 -5.61
N ILE A 72 0.69 1.77 -4.70
CA ILE A 72 0.56 1.98 -3.26
C ILE A 72 1.91 2.24 -2.61
N SER A 73 1.88 2.87 -1.44
CA SER A 73 3.00 2.83 -0.49
C SER A 73 2.49 2.51 0.90
N PHE A 74 3.29 1.84 1.71
CA PHE A 74 2.97 1.58 3.11
C PHE A 74 4.20 1.59 4.01
N ASN A 75 3.99 1.89 5.28
CA ASN A 75 5.02 1.95 6.28
C ASN A 75 5.34 0.55 6.84
N ARG A 76 6.61 0.32 7.20
CA ARG A 76 7.09 -0.95 7.74
C ARG A 76 7.50 -0.88 9.21
N TRP A 77 7.34 0.29 9.81
CA TRP A 77 7.77 0.68 11.15
C TRP A 77 6.67 1.43 11.92
N THR A 78 6.28 2.60 11.44
CA THR A 78 5.18 3.39 12.00
C THR A 78 3.86 2.66 11.80
N GLY A 79 3.07 2.55 12.87
CA GLY A 79 1.82 1.79 12.88
C GLY A 79 2.00 0.27 12.97
N VAL A 80 3.21 -0.24 12.74
CA VAL A 80 3.50 -1.67 12.69
C VAL A 80 3.77 -2.22 14.09
N LYS A 81 2.93 -3.17 14.53
CA LYS A 81 3.03 -3.79 15.85
C LYS A 81 3.60 -5.20 15.77
N SER A 82 4.38 -5.58 16.78
CA SER A 82 4.95 -6.92 16.90
C SER A 82 3.87 -8.00 16.96
N GLY A 83 4.03 -9.05 16.16
CA GLY A 83 3.10 -10.17 16.07
C GLY A 83 1.84 -9.90 15.23
N LYS A 84 1.71 -8.69 14.66
CA LYS A 84 0.60 -8.33 13.78
C LYS A 84 0.95 -8.54 12.32
N THR A 85 -0.09 -8.78 11.52
CA THR A 85 -0.04 -8.98 10.08
C THR A 85 -0.83 -7.88 9.38
N TYR A 86 -0.29 -7.45 8.25
CA TYR A 86 -0.78 -6.36 7.42
C TYR A 86 -0.70 -6.84 5.97
N GLU A 87 -1.84 -6.93 5.32
CA GLU A 87 -2.01 -7.53 3.99
C GLU A 87 -2.50 -6.45 3.03
N PHE A 88 -1.87 -6.34 1.86
CA PHE A 88 -2.33 -5.47 0.79
C PHE A 88 -2.61 -6.30 -0.45
N ASP A 89 -3.83 -6.17 -0.95
CA ASP A 89 -4.27 -6.76 -2.21
C ASP A 89 -4.56 -5.62 -3.18
N THR A 90 -3.69 -5.46 -4.18
CA THR A 90 -3.89 -4.46 -5.24
C THR A 90 -4.40 -5.15 -6.49
N VAL A 91 -5.70 -5.00 -6.74
CA VAL A 91 -6.37 -5.53 -7.93
C VAL A 91 -6.13 -4.58 -9.09
N VAL A 92 -5.59 -5.14 -10.17
CA VAL A 92 -5.40 -4.50 -11.47
C VAL A 92 -6.41 -5.13 -12.42
N SER A 93 -7.31 -4.34 -12.99
CA SER A 93 -8.36 -4.85 -13.87
C SER A 93 -8.55 -4.02 -15.13
N ASN A 94 -9.06 -4.64 -16.19
CA ASN A 94 -9.46 -3.94 -17.40
C ASN A 94 -10.99 -3.72 -17.46
N ALA A 95 -11.45 -3.03 -18.49
CA ALA A 95 -12.86 -2.69 -18.67
C ALA A 95 -13.78 -3.91 -18.91
N VAL A 96 -13.22 -5.08 -19.28
CA VAL A 96 -13.99 -6.31 -19.51
C VAL A 96 -14.01 -7.24 -18.29
N GLY A 97 -13.36 -6.85 -17.19
CA GLY A 97 -13.38 -7.56 -15.91
C GLY A 97 -12.29 -8.60 -15.73
N GLU A 98 -11.31 -8.70 -16.65
CA GLU A 98 -10.11 -9.48 -16.42
C GLU A 98 -9.26 -8.80 -15.36
N SER A 99 -8.61 -9.58 -14.50
CA SER A 99 -7.85 -9.03 -13.39
C SER A 99 -6.66 -9.89 -12.98
N VAL A 100 -5.73 -9.19 -12.35
CA VAL A 100 -4.56 -9.71 -11.66
C VAL A 100 -4.49 -9.02 -10.30
N THR A 101 -4.12 -9.76 -9.25
CA THR A 101 -3.92 -9.20 -7.92
C THR A 101 -2.44 -9.24 -7.56
N LEU A 102 -1.88 -8.10 -7.18
CA LEU A 102 -0.59 -8.00 -6.53
C LEU A 102 -0.80 -8.16 -5.03
N ASN A 103 -0.10 -9.11 -4.41
CA ASN A 103 -0.29 -9.45 -3.01
C ASN A 103 0.97 -9.10 -2.20
N GLN A 104 0.80 -8.36 -1.12
CA GLN A 104 1.83 -8.04 -0.14
C GLN A 104 1.38 -8.57 1.23
N THR A 105 2.25 -9.29 1.93
CA THR A 105 1.98 -9.69 3.32
C THR A 105 3.13 -9.29 4.21
N MET A 106 2.88 -8.36 5.12
CA MET A 106 3.85 -7.91 6.11
C MET A 106 3.52 -8.47 7.49
N LYS A 107 4.55 -8.89 8.23
CA LYS A 107 4.46 -9.22 9.64
C LYS A 107 5.40 -8.34 10.46
N GLY A 108 4.86 -7.66 11.47
CA GLY A 108 5.62 -6.86 12.40
C GLY A 108 6.32 -7.73 13.45
N HIS A 109 7.54 -7.34 13.82
CA HIS A 109 8.33 -7.91 14.92
C HIS A 109 8.79 -6.79 15.84
N TRP A 110 9.35 -7.13 17.00
CA TRP A 110 9.75 -6.13 18.00
C TRP A 110 10.87 -5.18 17.56
N TYR A 111 11.63 -5.54 16.51
CA TYR A 111 12.80 -4.80 16.02
C TYR A 111 12.87 -4.66 14.50
N ASN A 112 11.87 -5.18 13.76
CA ASN A 112 11.79 -5.06 12.31
C ASN A 112 10.41 -5.54 11.81
N SER A 113 10.28 -5.71 10.50
CA SER A 113 9.18 -6.42 9.86
C SER A 113 9.70 -7.36 8.78
N THR A 114 8.99 -8.46 8.53
CA THR A 114 9.18 -9.32 7.35
C THR A 114 8.11 -8.99 6.32
N LEU A 115 8.45 -9.08 5.04
CA LEU A 115 7.55 -8.79 3.92
C LEU A 115 7.63 -9.93 2.92
N GLN A 116 6.47 -10.42 2.51
CA GLN A 116 6.31 -11.37 1.43
C GLN A 116 5.53 -10.75 0.29
N HIS A 117 5.74 -11.25 -0.92
CA HIS A 117 5.00 -10.84 -2.09
C HIS A 117 4.74 -11.93 -3.08
N GLY A 118 3.68 -11.71 -3.83
CA GLY A 118 3.35 -12.55 -4.95
C GLY A 118 2.32 -11.88 -5.83
N LEU A 119 1.82 -12.69 -6.74
CA LEU A 119 0.78 -12.32 -7.65
C LEU A 119 -0.15 -13.50 -7.84
N SER A 120 -1.42 -13.20 -8.04
CA SER A 120 -2.44 -14.16 -8.43
C SER A 120 -3.29 -13.65 -9.59
N ALA A 121 -3.87 -14.58 -10.33
CA ALA A 121 -4.82 -14.35 -11.41
C ALA A 121 -5.78 -15.53 -11.47
N ALA A 122 -6.77 -15.50 -12.38
CA ALA A 122 -7.71 -16.61 -12.54
C ALA A 122 -7.03 -17.96 -12.88
N ASP A 123 -5.90 -17.91 -13.58
CA ASP A 123 -5.09 -19.04 -14.05
C ASP A 123 -3.73 -19.17 -13.32
N VAL A 124 -3.44 -18.26 -12.37
CA VAL A 124 -2.18 -18.23 -11.62
C VAL A 124 -2.45 -18.31 -10.13
N ASN A 125 -2.08 -19.42 -9.51
CA ASN A 125 -2.15 -19.59 -8.06
C ASN A 125 -1.16 -18.66 -7.35
N LEU A 126 -1.60 -18.06 -6.24
CA LEU A 126 -0.74 -17.24 -5.40
C LEU A 126 0.43 -18.06 -4.84
N THR A 127 1.65 -17.60 -5.12
CA THR A 127 2.86 -18.04 -4.43
C THR A 127 3.53 -16.81 -3.81
N LEU A 128 3.70 -16.83 -2.49
CA LEU A 128 4.37 -15.76 -1.76
C LEU A 128 5.87 -16.05 -1.64
N HIS A 129 6.67 -15.02 -1.89
CA HIS A 129 8.12 -15.03 -1.83
C HIS A 129 8.59 -14.00 -0.80
N ASP A 130 9.60 -14.34 -0.01
CA ASP A 130 10.18 -13.51 1.05
C ASP A 130 11.55 -12.91 0.67
N ASP A 131 11.85 -12.89 -0.63
CA ASP A 131 13.10 -12.36 -1.20
C ASP A 131 12.89 -11.02 -1.93
N ARG A 132 13.99 -10.46 -2.45
CA ARG A 132 14.00 -9.23 -3.25
C ARG A 132 14.07 -9.48 -4.76
N ASN A 133 13.87 -10.73 -5.19
CA ASN A 133 13.93 -11.08 -6.60
C ASN A 133 12.63 -10.71 -7.29
N ILE A 134 12.70 -10.52 -8.62
CA ILE A 134 11.52 -10.32 -9.44
C ILE A 134 10.96 -11.70 -9.80
N HIS A 135 9.81 -12.05 -9.23
CA HIS A 135 9.06 -13.26 -9.59
C HIS A 135 8.09 -12.95 -10.71
N ARG A 136 8.10 -13.76 -11.77
CA ARG A 136 7.31 -13.55 -12.98
C ARG A 136 6.38 -14.72 -13.22
N SER A 137 5.13 -14.41 -13.52
CA SER A 137 4.14 -15.38 -13.99
C SER A 137 3.61 -14.95 -15.35
N THR A 138 3.29 -15.93 -16.18
CA THR A 138 2.48 -15.73 -17.39
C THR A 138 1.03 -15.97 -17.01
N THR A 139 0.13 -15.12 -17.50
CA THR A 139 -1.32 -15.26 -17.32
C THR A 139 -2.02 -15.01 -18.66
N ASP A 140 -3.18 -15.65 -18.83
CA ASP A 140 -4.12 -15.40 -19.92
C ASP A 140 -4.91 -14.09 -19.74
N ALA A 141 -4.81 -13.43 -18.58
CA ALA A 141 -5.43 -12.14 -18.34
C ALA A 141 -4.91 -11.05 -19.28
N PHE A 142 -5.80 -10.11 -19.64
CA PHE A 142 -5.53 -8.96 -20.51
C PHE A 142 -5.30 -9.30 -21.99
N GLY A 143 -5.67 -10.51 -22.44
CA GLY A 143 -5.70 -10.89 -23.87
C GLY A 143 -4.34 -10.95 -24.56
N VAL A 144 -3.25 -10.90 -23.79
CA VAL A 144 -1.86 -11.10 -24.22
C VAL A 144 -1.19 -12.01 -23.20
N ASN A 145 -0.11 -12.73 -23.57
CA ASN A 145 0.73 -13.44 -22.60
C ASN A 145 1.39 -12.40 -21.65
N ALA A 146 0.62 -11.91 -20.68
CA ALA A 146 1.01 -10.81 -19.82
C ALA A 146 2.02 -11.36 -18.83
N ARG A 147 3.19 -10.73 -18.78
CA ARG A 147 4.18 -10.97 -17.73
C ARG A 147 3.96 -9.95 -16.65
N ALA A 148 3.51 -10.41 -15.50
CA ALA A 148 3.43 -9.60 -14.31
C ALA A 148 4.58 -9.97 -13.37
N GLY A 149 5.22 -8.95 -12.79
CA GLY A 149 6.37 -9.10 -11.93
C GLY A 149 6.13 -8.41 -10.61
N SER A 150 6.39 -9.10 -9.51
CA SER A 150 6.34 -8.51 -8.16
C SER A 150 7.76 -8.38 -7.59
N HIS A 151 8.05 -7.21 -7.03
CA HIS A 151 9.25 -6.90 -6.22
C HIS A 151 8.99 -5.60 -5.43
N PHE A 152 9.81 -5.32 -4.42
CA PHE A 152 9.75 -4.07 -3.67
C PHE A 152 11.05 -3.29 -3.68
N VAL A 153 10.92 -1.98 -3.51
CA VAL A 153 12.02 -1.02 -3.36
C VAL A 153 11.84 -0.35 -1.99
N ASN A 154 12.91 -0.29 -1.20
CA ASN A 154 12.99 0.49 0.05
C ASN A 154 13.12 1.98 -0.23
#